data_AF-A0A6P6XXS9-F1
#
_entry.id   AF-A0A6P6XXS9-F1
#
_cell.length_a   1.000
_cell.length_b   1.000
_cell.length_c   1.000
_cell.angle_alpha   90.00
_cell.angle_beta   90.00
_cell.angle_gamma   90.00
#
_symmetry.space_group_name_H-M   'P 1'
#
loop_
_entity.id
_entity.type
_entity.pdbx_description
1 polymer ?
#
loop_
_entity_poly.entity_id
_entity_poly.type
_entity_poly.pdbx_seq_one_letter_code
_entity_poly.pdbx_strand_id
1 'polypeptide(L)'
;MKILVHELLEELIQVAEKSAQISRICRDDNDGLFRILIQEKINNDDGKNPRFQHDYKTFADVLIQEMAKFCLEAKFPGFSKQIYGEESNHFQNKLGEKISIQIGNDQQITYENFVKILDYNTSVSQKLVQVIYSSSSSSSSTINNSVQYDSDLPSISLELSDIAVWIDPIDSTSEYIKGQWNNTSDQTKLIPKGLHCVTCLFGVFDTRTGMPIIGVCNQPFYRKHNDGSYEGRYIWGYNIDHISRNNIDESMIKSDSGIILIGGKENIELKERINRFAKTMYVAGAGHKLLNVAIGKADLLLTSSKSTYYWDTCAIHAILRSIGGGIIPFENFIQINNDNIDKYLEHSQIRYKEKTMTMKNFDCNHSKGLIAYRSIDAVRKTLNLLKI
;
A
#
# COMPACT_ATOMS: atom_id res chain seq x y z
N MET A 1 13.96 22.27 0.16
CA MET A 1 14.62 21.73 1.38
C MET A 1 15.14 20.38 0.96
N LYS A 2 16.44 20.14 1.10
CA LYS A 2 17.03 18.85 0.76
C LYS A 2 16.79 17.86 1.89
N ILE A 3 16.36 16.65 1.52
CA ILE A 3 16.14 15.53 2.42
C ILE A 3 16.98 14.35 1.93
N LEU A 4 17.65 13.67 2.84
CA LEU A 4 18.39 12.45 2.49
C LEU A 4 17.41 11.30 2.29
N VAL A 5 17.58 10.53 1.22
CA VAL A 5 16.68 9.40 0.88
C VAL A 5 16.57 8.42 2.04
N HIS A 6 17.67 8.19 2.77
CA HIS A 6 17.67 7.26 3.89
C HIS A 6 16.84 7.76 5.07
N GLU A 7 16.91 9.04 5.43
CA GLU A 7 16.10 9.62 6.50
C GLU A 7 14.62 9.55 6.16
N LEU A 8 14.26 9.84 4.91
CA LEU A 8 12.89 9.73 4.44
C LEU A 8 12.39 8.29 4.47
N LEU A 9 13.22 7.33 4.02
CA LEU A 9 12.88 5.91 4.04
C LEU A 9 12.68 5.41 5.48
N GLU A 10 13.58 5.75 6.41
CA GLU A 10 13.46 5.39 7.82
C GLU A 10 12.16 5.92 8.43
N GLU A 11 11.83 7.18 8.18
CA GLU A 11 10.59 7.79 8.67
C GLU A 11 9.35 7.10 8.07
N LEU A 12 9.36 6.77 6.77
CA LEU A 12 8.27 6.05 6.12
C LEU A 12 8.10 4.63 6.68
N ILE A 13 9.19 3.93 6.99
CA ILE A 13 9.14 2.61 7.65
C ILE A 13 8.52 2.72 9.04
N GLN A 14 8.89 3.75 9.80
CA GLN A 14 8.31 3.99 11.14
C GLN A 14 6.82 4.32 11.05
N VAL A 15 6.42 5.20 10.14
CA VAL A 15 5.01 5.51 9.86
C VAL A 15 4.28 4.22 9.49
N ALA A 16 4.81 3.40 8.60
CA ALA A 16 4.17 2.17 8.18
C ALA A 16 4.01 1.14 9.33
N GLU A 17 4.98 1.06 10.24
CA GLU A 17 4.86 0.20 11.43
C GLU A 17 3.86 0.75 12.46
N LYS A 18 3.84 2.07 12.69
CA LYS A 18 2.78 2.73 13.48
C LYS A 18 1.40 2.44 12.89
N SER A 19 1.27 2.49 11.56
CA SER A 19 0.03 2.13 10.87
C SER A 19 -0.39 0.70 11.14
N ALA A 20 0.54 -0.25 11.05
CA ALA A 20 0.27 -1.64 11.34
C ALA A 20 -0.16 -1.89 12.79
N GLN A 21 0.46 -1.19 13.75
CA GLN A 21 0.06 -1.22 15.15
C GLN A 21 -1.35 -0.65 15.35
N ILE A 22 -1.67 0.50 14.73
CA ILE A 22 -3.01 1.09 14.76
C ILE A 22 -4.04 0.13 14.15
N SER A 23 -3.75 -0.50 13.01
CA SER A 23 -4.65 -1.50 12.40
C SER A 23 -4.91 -2.68 13.34
N ARG A 24 -3.89 -3.17 14.07
CA ARG A 24 -4.06 -4.24 15.05
C ARG A 24 -4.89 -3.80 16.26
N ILE A 25 -4.61 -2.62 16.82
CA ILE A 25 -5.32 -2.06 17.98
C ILE A 25 -6.79 -1.82 17.64
N CYS A 26 -7.08 -1.15 16.53
CA CYS A 26 -8.47 -0.84 16.15
C CYS A 26 -9.29 -2.08 15.81
N ARG A 27 -8.65 -3.15 15.34
CA ARG A 27 -9.34 -4.40 15.02
C ARG A 27 -9.56 -5.30 16.23
N ASP A 28 -8.82 -5.11 17.32
CA ASP A 28 -9.00 -5.88 18.54
C ASP A 28 -10.40 -5.62 19.13
N ASP A 29 -11.35 -6.51 18.86
CA ASP A 29 -12.77 -6.35 19.19
C ASP A 29 -13.11 -6.92 20.58
N ASN A 30 -12.13 -7.10 21.46
CA ASN A 30 -12.36 -7.52 22.85
C ASN A 30 -13.33 -6.60 23.60
N ASP A 31 -13.35 -5.31 23.24
CA ASP A 31 -14.23 -4.29 23.85
C ASP A 31 -15.49 -3.98 23.00
N GLY A 32 -15.73 -4.69 21.89
CA GLY A 32 -16.88 -4.46 20.99
C GLY A 32 -16.81 -3.17 20.15
N LEU A 33 -15.73 -2.40 20.29
CA LEU A 33 -15.53 -1.10 19.65
C LEU A 33 -15.43 -1.18 18.12
N PHE A 34 -14.89 -2.26 17.57
CA PHE A 34 -14.61 -2.30 16.13
C PHE A 34 -15.89 -2.08 15.30
N ARG A 35 -17.03 -2.54 15.81
CA ARG A 35 -18.33 -2.41 15.13
C ARG A 35 -18.82 -0.98 14.99
N ILE A 36 -18.45 -0.07 15.90
CA ILE A 36 -18.85 1.35 15.84
C ILE A 36 -17.85 2.21 15.04
N LEU A 37 -16.68 1.65 14.73
CA LEU A 37 -15.59 2.28 13.98
C LEU A 37 -15.62 1.98 12.47
N ILE A 38 -16.74 1.45 11.97
CA ILE A 38 -16.95 1.16 10.55
C ILE A 38 -18.04 2.08 10.01
N GLN A 39 -17.72 2.79 8.94
CA GLN A 39 -18.64 3.64 8.18
C GLN A 39 -18.79 3.09 6.76
N GLU A 40 -20.02 3.02 6.26
CA GLU A 40 -20.28 2.80 4.83
C GLU A 40 -20.22 4.15 4.08
N LYS A 41 -19.42 4.22 3.01
CA LYS A 41 -19.30 5.42 2.16
C LYS A 41 -20.59 5.61 1.35
N ILE A 42 -21.22 6.77 1.48
CA ILE A 42 -22.44 7.16 0.74
C ILE A 42 -22.09 8.22 -0.32
N ASN A 43 -22.79 8.18 -1.46
CA ASN A 43 -22.48 8.88 -2.73
C ASN A 43 -22.19 10.39 -2.68
N ASN A 44 -22.44 11.11 -1.59
CA ASN A 44 -22.46 12.59 -1.62
C ASN A 44 -21.20 13.28 -1.08
N ASP A 45 -20.51 12.74 -0.05
CA ASP A 45 -19.36 13.43 0.59
C ASP A 45 -18.07 12.58 0.69
N ASP A 46 -18.15 11.24 0.59
CA ASP A 46 -17.02 10.34 0.92
C ASP A 46 -16.39 9.63 -0.28
N GLY A 47 -16.75 10.01 -1.51
CA GLY A 47 -16.11 9.47 -2.72
C GLY A 47 -16.30 7.96 -2.91
N LYS A 48 -17.51 7.44 -2.66
CA LYS A 48 -17.85 6.01 -2.82
C LYS A 48 -17.27 5.43 -4.12
N ASN A 49 -16.48 4.38 -3.98
CA ASN A 49 -15.95 3.64 -5.12
C ASN A 49 -17.08 2.84 -5.80
N PRO A 50 -17.39 3.13 -7.08
CA PRO A 50 -18.52 2.53 -7.77
C PRO A 50 -18.37 1.02 -8.01
N ARG A 51 -17.18 0.44 -7.79
CA ARG A 51 -16.94 -1.01 -7.90
C ARG A 51 -17.65 -1.80 -6.81
N PHE A 52 -17.77 -1.24 -5.60
CA PHE A 52 -18.25 -1.96 -4.44
C PHE A 52 -19.74 -1.70 -4.22
N GLN A 53 -20.51 -2.77 -4.01
CA GLN A 53 -21.91 -2.67 -3.63
C GLN A 53 -22.03 -1.91 -2.30
N HIS A 54 -21.18 -2.31 -1.35
CA HIS A 54 -20.95 -1.64 -0.07
C HIS A 54 -19.47 -1.28 0.02
N ASP A 55 -19.20 0.02 0.10
CA ASP A 55 -17.85 0.57 0.21
C ASP A 55 -17.68 1.12 1.62
N TYR A 56 -16.55 0.84 2.27
CA TYR A 56 -16.38 1.13 3.69
C TYR A 56 -15.10 1.91 3.94
N LYS A 57 -15.13 2.78 4.95
CA LYS A 57 -13.94 3.28 5.63
C LYS A 57 -14.05 3.01 7.12
N THR A 58 -12.91 2.92 7.77
CA THR A 58 -12.83 2.75 9.21
C THR A 58 -12.19 3.96 9.87
N PHE A 59 -12.40 4.11 11.18
CA PHE A 59 -11.66 5.08 11.98
C PHE A 59 -10.13 4.90 11.82
N ALA A 60 -9.67 3.66 11.67
CA ALA A 60 -8.26 3.35 11.46
C ALA A 60 -7.72 3.91 10.14
N ASP A 61 -8.52 3.91 9.06
CA ASP A 61 -8.11 4.51 7.78
C ASP A 61 -7.80 6.00 7.93
N VAL A 62 -8.75 6.73 8.52
CA VAL A 62 -8.63 8.19 8.74
C VAL A 62 -7.47 8.47 9.71
N LEU A 63 -7.36 7.70 10.79
CA LEU A 63 -6.33 7.90 11.80
C LEU A 63 -4.93 7.65 11.24
N ILE A 64 -4.74 6.58 10.48
CA ILE A 64 -3.44 6.24 9.87
C ILE A 64 -2.99 7.35 8.93
N GLN A 65 -3.90 7.87 8.09
CA GLN A 65 -3.54 8.93 7.15
C GLN A 65 -3.16 10.24 7.87
N GLU A 66 -3.92 10.63 8.89
CA GLU A 66 -3.59 11.84 9.67
C GLU A 66 -2.32 11.65 10.53
N MET A 67 -2.07 10.44 11.05
CA MET A 67 -0.83 10.10 11.75
C MET A 67 0.38 10.19 10.83
N ALA A 68 0.26 9.69 9.59
CA ALA A 68 1.33 9.78 8.61
C ALA A 68 1.66 11.25 8.27
N LYS A 69 0.62 12.09 8.08
CA LYS A 69 0.80 13.54 7.88
C LYS A 69 1.51 14.20 9.05
N PHE A 70 1.07 13.89 10.27
CA PHE A 70 1.68 14.44 11.49
C PHE A 70 3.16 14.06 11.63
N CYS A 71 3.50 12.77 11.49
CA CYS A 71 4.88 12.32 11.65
C CYS A 71 5.81 12.89 10.56
N LEU A 72 5.36 12.86 9.30
CA LEU A 72 6.15 13.37 8.18
C LEU A 72 6.31 14.90 8.24
N GLU A 73 5.31 15.65 8.69
CA GLU A 73 5.43 17.09 8.92
C GLU A 73 6.40 17.41 10.07
N ALA A 74 6.34 16.63 11.16
CA ALA A 74 7.22 16.81 12.31
C ALA A 74 8.70 16.56 11.95
N LYS A 75 8.97 15.57 11.10
CA LYS A 75 10.32 15.25 10.61
C LYS A 75 10.77 16.16 9.47
N PHE A 76 9.87 16.50 8.55
CA PHE A 76 10.14 17.28 7.34
C PHE A 76 9.12 18.42 7.21
N PRO A 77 9.37 19.59 7.83
CA PRO A 77 8.43 20.70 7.83
C PRO A 77 7.99 21.13 6.42
N GLY A 78 6.68 21.26 6.23
CA GLY A 78 6.02 21.57 4.96
C GLY A 78 5.56 20.36 4.14
N PHE A 79 5.95 19.14 4.50
CA PHE A 79 5.67 17.95 3.70
C PHE A 79 4.18 17.56 3.69
N SER A 80 3.42 17.88 4.74
CA SER A 80 1.98 17.54 4.84
C SER A 80 1.14 17.98 3.65
N LYS A 81 1.53 19.07 2.97
CA LYS A 81 0.84 19.62 1.78
C LYS A 81 0.99 18.74 0.54
N GLN A 82 2.00 17.87 0.52
CA GLN A 82 2.33 16.95 -0.57
C GLN A 82 1.98 15.51 -0.21
N ILE A 83 1.19 15.30 0.85
CA ILE A 83 0.69 13.98 1.25
C ILE A 83 -0.77 13.86 0.81
N TYR A 84 -1.01 12.92 -0.07
CA TYR A 84 -2.31 12.59 -0.62
C TYR A 84 -2.68 11.15 -0.23
N GLY A 85 -3.96 10.84 -0.23
CA GLY A 85 -4.42 9.49 0.02
C GLY A 85 -5.90 9.33 -0.27
N GLU A 86 -6.37 8.11 0.00
CA GLU A 86 -7.75 7.69 -0.21
C GLU A 86 -8.74 8.51 0.64
N GLU A 87 -8.41 8.74 1.91
CA GLU A 87 -9.40 9.23 2.87
C GLU A 87 -9.38 10.75 3.04
N SER A 88 -10.51 11.29 3.49
CA SER A 88 -10.56 12.60 4.11
C SER A 88 -10.22 12.49 5.60
N ASN A 89 -9.98 13.61 6.28
CA ASN A 89 -9.78 13.64 7.73
C ASN A 89 -11.10 13.54 8.53
N HIS A 90 -12.22 13.23 7.86
CA HIS A 90 -13.55 13.15 8.46
C HIS A 90 -14.03 11.70 8.51
N PHE A 91 -14.71 11.35 9.60
CA PHE A 91 -15.35 10.05 9.82
C PHE A 91 -16.74 10.29 10.39
N GLN A 92 -17.72 9.48 10.01
CA GLN A 92 -19.06 9.50 10.59
C GLN A 92 -19.33 8.16 11.27
N ASN A 93 -19.61 8.19 12.57
CA ASN A 93 -19.96 6.97 13.30
C ASN A 93 -21.38 6.51 12.94
N LYS A 94 -21.77 5.32 13.42
CA LYS A 94 -23.11 4.75 13.19
C LYS A 94 -24.26 5.53 13.84
N LEU A 95 -23.96 6.47 14.74
CA LEU A 95 -24.93 7.36 15.37
C LEU A 95 -25.17 8.64 14.54
N GLY A 96 -24.44 8.82 13.44
CA GLY A 96 -24.55 9.96 12.55
C GLY A 96 -23.67 11.15 12.93
N GLU A 97 -22.84 11.02 13.97
CA GLU A 97 -21.94 12.09 14.41
C GLU A 97 -20.74 12.20 13.48
N LYS A 98 -20.52 13.40 12.94
CA LYS A 98 -19.33 13.71 12.13
C LYS A 98 -18.16 14.06 13.06
N ILE A 99 -17.11 13.27 12.94
CA ILE A 99 -15.87 13.36 13.71
C ILE A 99 -14.77 13.81 12.76
N SER A 100 -13.98 14.78 13.18
CA SER A 100 -12.73 15.15 12.50
C SER A 100 -11.57 14.67 13.34
N ILE A 101 -10.70 13.83 12.77
CA ILE A 101 -9.50 13.39 13.48
C ILE A 101 -8.46 14.51 13.39
N GLN A 102 -7.95 14.92 14.54
CA GLN A 102 -6.89 15.92 14.65
C GLN A 102 -5.80 15.38 15.57
N ILE A 103 -4.57 15.39 15.07
CA ILE A 103 -3.37 15.04 15.82
C ILE A 103 -2.51 16.30 15.87
N GLY A 104 -2.21 16.76 17.08
CA GLY A 104 -1.43 17.97 17.31
C GLY A 104 -0.11 17.69 18.02
N ASN A 105 0.56 18.72 18.50
CA ASN A 105 1.75 18.54 19.34
C ASN A 105 1.41 18.20 20.80
N ASP A 106 0.16 18.48 21.22
CA ASP A 106 -0.32 18.17 22.56
C ASP A 106 -0.94 16.77 22.60
N GLN A 107 -0.18 15.86 23.23
CA GLN A 107 -0.56 14.47 23.43
C GLN A 107 -1.84 14.35 24.27
N GLN A 108 -2.04 15.20 25.28
CA GLN A 108 -3.18 15.14 26.17
C GLN A 108 -4.47 15.55 25.45
N ILE A 109 -4.41 16.59 24.62
CA ILE A 109 -5.56 16.99 23.77
C ILE A 109 -5.94 15.87 22.80
N THR A 110 -4.95 15.21 22.20
CA THR A 110 -5.20 14.08 21.29
C THR A 110 -5.87 12.92 22.02
N TYR A 111 -5.39 12.61 23.23
CA TYR A 111 -5.98 11.60 24.10
C TYR A 111 -7.45 11.90 24.45
N GLU A 112 -7.74 13.11 24.93
CA GLU A 112 -9.10 13.51 25.30
C GLU A 112 -10.07 13.45 24.11
N ASN A 113 -9.60 13.80 22.92
CA ASN A 113 -10.39 13.66 21.70
C ASN A 113 -10.67 12.20 21.37
N PHE A 114 -9.68 11.31 21.49
CA PHE A 114 -9.87 9.88 21.23
C PHE A 114 -10.81 9.25 22.26
N VAL A 115 -10.72 9.61 23.54
CA VAL A 115 -11.65 9.15 24.56
C VAL A 115 -13.09 9.48 24.18
N LYS A 116 -13.36 10.69 23.68
CA LYS A 116 -14.70 11.07 23.22
C LYS A 116 -15.15 10.28 21.99
N ILE A 117 -14.25 10.10 21.01
CA ILE A 117 -14.54 9.40 19.75
C ILE A 117 -14.79 7.90 19.97
N LEU A 118 -14.06 7.30 20.91
CA LEU A 118 -14.05 5.87 21.18
C LEU A 118 -14.96 5.48 22.35
N ASP A 119 -16.08 6.18 22.49
CA ASP A 119 -17.11 5.92 23.51
C ASP A 119 -16.55 5.77 24.93
N TYR A 120 -15.70 6.73 25.32
CA TYR A 120 -15.02 6.80 26.61
C TYR A 120 -14.07 5.63 26.92
N ASN A 121 -13.66 4.84 25.92
CA ASN A 121 -12.67 3.79 26.10
C ASN A 121 -11.25 4.39 26.27
N THR A 122 -10.86 4.59 27.53
CA THR A 122 -9.55 5.13 27.92
C THR A 122 -8.39 4.20 27.57
N SER A 123 -8.60 2.88 27.63
CA SER A 123 -7.58 1.86 27.34
C SER A 123 -7.12 1.92 25.88
N VAL A 124 -8.07 1.85 24.94
CA VAL A 124 -7.78 1.91 23.50
C VAL A 124 -7.27 3.29 23.11
N SER A 125 -7.85 4.35 23.66
CA SER A 125 -7.39 5.73 23.42
C SER A 125 -5.93 5.91 23.82
N GLN A 126 -5.55 5.41 25.00
CA GLN A 126 -4.17 5.48 25.49
C GLN A 126 -3.22 4.68 24.60
N LYS A 127 -3.59 3.47 24.17
CA LYS A 127 -2.77 2.64 23.26
C LYS A 127 -2.52 3.36 21.94
N LEU A 128 -3.55 3.94 21.33
CA LEU A 128 -3.42 4.65 20.05
C LEU A 128 -2.52 5.88 20.16
N VAL A 129 -2.72 6.69 21.21
CA VAL A 129 -1.87 7.85 21.49
C VAL A 129 -0.42 7.42 21.72
N GLN A 130 -0.20 6.36 22.51
CA GLN A 130 1.16 5.84 22.74
C GLN A 130 1.86 5.46 21.43
N VAL A 131 1.14 4.82 20.48
CA VAL A 131 1.71 4.49 19.17
C VAL A 131 2.07 5.75 18.39
N ILE A 132 1.16 6.73 18.29
CA ILE A 132 1.36 7.97 17.51
C ILE A 132 2.61 8.73 18.00
N TYR A 133 2.75 8.90 19.30
CA TYR A 133 3.82 9.68 19.92
C TYR A 133 5.07 8.86 20.31
N SER A 134 5.10 7.56 20.00
CA SER A 134 6.28 6.73 20.25
C SER A 134 7.50 7.23 19.48
N SER A 135 8.63 7.32 20.17
CA SER A 135 9.93 7.67 19.59
C SER A 135 10.54 6.48 18.84
N SER A 136 11.27 6.75 17.76
CA SER A 136 11.96 5.79 16.91
C SER A 136 12.86 4.80 17.67
N SER A 137 13.40 5.20 18.82
CA SER A 137 14.32 4.42 19.66
C SER A 137 13.66 3.25 20.41
N SER A 138 12.33 3.19 20.54
CA SER A 138 11.64 2.15 21.32
C SER A 138 11.37 0.85 20.53
N SER A 139 11.46 0.90 19.20
CA SER A 139 11.22 -0.23 18.27
C SER A 139 12.52 -0.81 17.67
N SER A 140 13.65 -0.38 18.21
CA SER A 140 14.98 -0.39 17.58
C SER A 140 15.64 -1.77 17.45
N SER A 141 15.13 -2.82 18.09
CA SER A 141 15.69 -4.17 17.92
C SER A 141 15.39 -4.81 16.56
N THR A 142 14.33 -4.39 15.85
CA THR A 142 13.96 -4.96 14.54
C THR A 142 14.32 -4.06 13.35
N ILE A 143 14.38 -2.74 13.55
CA ILE A 143 14.68 -1.77 12.48
C ILE A 143 16.20 -1.68 12.20
N ASN A 144 17.04 -1.79 13.23
CA ASN A 144 18.49 -1.58 13.10
C ASN A 144 19.23 -2.64 12.28
N ASN A 145 18.62 -3.80 11.99
CA ASN A 145 19.25 -4.85 11.19
C ASN A 145 18.81 -4.86 9.71
N SER A 146 17.78 -4.10 9.32
CA SER A 146 17.17 -4.23 7.97
C SER A 146 17.57 -3.14 6.98
N VAL A 147 18.07 -2.00 7.46
CA VAL A 147 18.66 -0.96 6.61
C VAL A 147 20.16 -0.99 6.79
N GLN A 148 20.81 -2.01 6.21
CA GLN A 148 22.27 -2.00 6.08
C GLN A 148 22.64 -0.90 5.08
N TYR A 149 23.07 0.23 5.61
CA TYR A 149 23.74 1.26 4.83
C TYR A 149 25.10 0.73 4.44
N ASP A 150 25.22 0.32 3.19
CA ASP A 150 26.50 0.09 2.56
C ASP A 150 27.21 1.45 2.49
N SER A 151 28.24 1.62 3.32
CA SER A 151 28.94 2.88 3.60
C SER A 151 29.58 3.52 2.37
N ASP A 152 29.62 2.78 1.27
CA ASP A 152 30.30 3.13 0.03
C ASP A 152 29.39 3.78 -1.02
N LEU A 153 28.08 3.95 -0.74
CA LEU A 153 27.16 4.64 -1.66
C LEU A 153 27.09 6.15 -1.43
N PRO A 154 27.00 6.95 -2.51
CA PRO A 154 26.76 8.38 -2.40
C PRO A 154 25.45 8.67 -1.68
N SER A 155 25.47 9.65 -0.77
CA SER A 155 24.28 10.16 -0.09
C SER A 155 23.34 10.79 -1.11
N ILE A 156 22.28 10.07 -1.51
CA ILE A 156 21.24 10.57 -2.41
C ILE A 156 20.35 11.55 -1.64
N SER A 157 20.16 12.74 -2.20
CA SER A 157 19.28 13.77 -1.64
C SER A 157 18.18 14.14 -2.63
N LEU A 158 16.97 14.39 -2.12
CA LEU A 158 15.81 14.85 -2.88
C LEU A 158 15.42 16.26 -2.43
N GLU A 159 14.87 17.07 -3.34
CA GLU A 159 14.20 18.31 -2.95
C GLU A 159 12.77 17.99 -2.50
N LEU A 160 12.41 18.42 -1.30
CA LEU A 160 11.06 18.22 -0.75
C LEU A 160 9.96 18.72 -1.72
N SER A 161 10.19 19.84 -2.42
CA SER A 161 9.24 20.38 -3.40
C SER A 161 8.98 19.48 -4.61
N ASP A 162 9.90 18.56 -4.89
CA ASP A 162 9.91 17.74 -6.10
C ASP A 162 9.37 16.34 -5.82
N ILE A 163 8.86 16.09 -4.61
CA ILE A 163 8.33 14.80 -4.19
C ILE A 163 6.95 14.93 -3.55
N ALA A 164 6.13 13.90 -3.70
CA ALA A 164 4.85 13.79 -3.04
C ALA A 164 4.54 12.33 -2.68
N VAL A 165 3.60 12.13 -1.77
CA VAL A 165 3.24 10.82 -1.22
C VAL A 165 1.79 10.48 -1.58
N TRP A 166 1.57 9.26 -2.04
CA TRP A 166 0.25 8.62 -2.09
C TRP A 166 0.16 7.55 -0.98
N ILE A 167 -0.89 7.64 -0.17
CA ILE A 167 -1.15 6.74 0.96
C ILE A 167 -2.44 5.96 0.73
N ASP A 168 -2.36 4.65 0.87
CA ASP A 168 -3.50 3.77 1.14
C ASP A 168 -3.41 3.28 2.60
N PRO A 169 -4.22 3.85 3.51
CA PRO A 169 -4.12 3.56 4.93
C PRO A 169 -4.36 2.07 5.27
N ILE A 170 -5.38 1.46 4.67
CA ILE A 170 -5.74 0.05 4.83
C ILE A 170 -6.30 -0.48 3.50
N ASP A 171 -5.41 -0.94 2.61
CA ASP A 171 -5.80 -1.66 1.41
C ASP A 171 -6.54 -2.94 1.82
N SER A 172 -7.59 -3.27 1.06
CA SER A 172 -8.49 -4.38 1.35
C SER A 172 -9.32 -4.17 2.63
N THR A 173 -9.84 -2.96 2.85
CA THR A 173 -10.75 -2.62 3.96
C THR A 173 -11.87 -3.65 4.15
N SER A 174 -12.40 -4.24 3.07
CA SER A 174 -13.42 -5.29 3.16
C SER A 174 -12.93 -6.58 3.85
N GLU A 175 -11.67 -6.98 3.62
CA GLU A 175 -11.06 -8.13 4.30
C GLU A 175 -10.62 -7.73 5.70
N TYR A 176 -10.19 -6.48 5.91
CA TYR A 176 -9.93 -5.93 7.24
C TYR A 176 -11.19 -5.93 8.10
N ILE A 177 -12.38 -5.65 7.56
CA ILE A 177 -13.66 -5.68 8.29
C ILE A 177 -14.09 -7.11 8.63
N LYS A 178 -14.14 -8.00 7.63
CA LYS A 178 -14.48 -9.42 7.85
C LYS A 178 -13.51 -10.09 8.81
N GLY A 179 -12.25 -9.67 8.73
CA GLY A 179 -11.02 -10.29 9.19
C GLY A 179 -11.09 -11.74 9.62
N GLN A 180 -11.42 -12.54 8.63
CA GLN A 180 -11.16 -13.96 8.63
C GLN A 180 -9.65 -14.19 8.68
N TRP A 181 -9.23 -15.12 9.54
CA TRP A 181 -7.84 -15.57 9.59
C TRP A 181 -7.72 -16.91 8.88
N ASN A 182 -6.72 -17.05 8.01
CA ASN A 182 -6.43 -18.30 7.36
C ASN A 182 -5.30 -19.02 8.12
N ASN A 183 -5.61 -20.16 8.74
CA ASN A 183 -4.69 -20.99 9.54
C ASN A 183 -3.67 -21.77 8.70
N THR A 184 -3.36 -21.32 7.48
CA THR A 184 -2.32 -21.99 6.70
C THR A 184 -0.97 -21.80 7.38
N SER A 185 -0.35 -22.90 7.78
CA SER A 185 1.00 -22.91 8.35
C SER A 185 2.08 -22.60 7.31
N ASP A 186 1.73 -22.69 6.02
CA ASP A 186 2.64 -22.48 4.92
C ASP A 186 2.54 -21.04 4.39
N GLN A 187 3.34 -20.16 4.99
CA GLN A 187 3.46 -18.76 4.56
C GLN A 187 4.05 -18.60 3.15
N THR A 188 4.56 -19.66 2.55
CA THR A 188 5.10 -19.64 1.19
C THR A 188 4.00 -19.77 0.13
N LYS A 189 2.77 -20.09 0.54
CA LYS A 189 1.61 -20.12 -0.35
C LYS A 189 1.00 -18.75 -0.53
N LEU A 190 0.26 -18.64 -1.63
CA LEU A 190 -0.52 -17.47 -1.94
C LEU A 190 -1.85 -17.56 -1.19
N ILE A 191 -2.18 -16.52 -0.43
CA ILE A 191 -3.37 -16.47 0.42
C ILE A 191 -4.41 -15.55 -0.25
N PRO A 192 -5.57 -16.07 -0.67
CA PRO A 192 -6.48 -15.33 -1.55
C PRO A 192 -7.41 -14.35 -0.83
N LYS A 193 -7.66 -14.54 0.48
CA LYS A 193 -8.62 -13.77 1.30
C LYS A 193 -8.21 -13.75 2.77
N GLY A 194 -8.86 -12.91 3.57
CA GLY A 194 -8.65 -12.75 5.00
C GLY A 194 -7.64 -11.65 5.33
N LEU A 195 -7.31 -11.52 6.62
CA LEU A 195 -6.44 -10.46 7.13
C LEU A 195 -5.04 -10.42 6.52
N HIS A 196 -4.55 -11.57 6.03
CA HIS A 196 -3.32 -11.65 5.24
C HIS A 196 -3.35 -10.75 4.00
N CYS A 197 -4.52 -10.36 3.50
CA CYS A 197 -4.64 -9.51 2.31
C CYS A 197 -4.62 -8.01 2.63
N VAL A 198 -4.51 -7.63 3.90
CA VAL A 198 -4.53 -6.23 4.34
C VAL A 198 -3.12 -5.67 4.30
N THR A 199 -2.95 -4.51 3.67
CA THR A 199 -1.67 -3.79 3.60
C THR A 199 -1.85 -2.29 3.83
N CYS A 200 -0.86 -1.64 4.43
CA CYS A 200 -0.74 -0.18 4.49
C CYS A 200 0.32 0.25 3.45
N LEU A 201 -0.01 1.16 2.54
CA LEU A 201 0.83 1.51 1.40
C LEU A 201 1.26 2.98 1.46
N PHE A 202 2.57 3.22 1.34
CA PHE A 202 3.17 4.55 1.32
C PHE A 202 4.09 4.67 0.10
N GLY A 203 3.66 5.40 -0.91
CA GLY A 203 4.39 5.55 -2.17
C GLY A 203 4.80 6.99 -2.42
N VAL A 204 6.10 7.25 -2.49
CA VAL A 204 6.68 8.54 -2.87
C VAL A 204 6.91 8.56 -4.38
N PHE A 205 6.54 9.65 -5.05
CA PHE A 205 6.81 9.86 -6.47
C PHE A 205 7.46 11.23 -6.72
N ASP A 206 8.25 11.32 -7.79
CA ASP A 206 8.81 12.58 -8.29
C ASP A 206 7.70 13.37 -9.00
N THR A 207 7.38 14.58 -8.53
CA THR A 207 6.27 15.39 -9.06
C THR A 207 6.53 15.92 -10.47
N ARG A 208 7.80 16.02 -10.89
CA ARG A 208 8.18 16.52 -12.21
C ARG A 208 8.00 15.45 -13.29
N THR A 209 8.30 14.20 -12.95
CA THR A 209 8.24 13.07 -13.90
C THR A 209 7.01 12.19 -13.71
N GLY A 210 6.40 12.23 -12.53
CA GLY A 210 5.36 11.31 -12.09
C GLY A 210 5.86 9.89 -11.78
N MET A 211 7.18 9.64 -11.78
CA MET A 211 7.71 8.29 -11.53
C MET A 211 7.71 7.97 -10.02
N PRO A 212 7.28 6.76 -9.61
CA PRO A 212 7.36 6.36 -8.20
C PRO A 212 8.82 6.03 -7.85
N ILE A 213 9.33 6.62 -6.76
CA ILE A 213 10.75 6.61 -6.41
C ILE A 213 11.06 5.84 -5.12
N ILE A 214 10.16 5.86 -4.12
CA ILE A 214 10.30 5.14 -2.85
C ILE A 214 8.95 4.51 -2.51
N GLY A 215 8.94 3.26 -2.06
CA GLY A 215 7.73 2.58 -1.63
C GLY A 215 7.96 1.80 -0.35
N VAL A 216 6.99 1.88 0.56
CA VAL A 216 6.90 1.05 1.76
C VAL A 216 5.51 0.41 1.81
N CYS A 217 5.47 -0.90 1.97
CA CYS A 217 4.26 -1.68 2.19
C CYS A 217 4.41 -2.42 3.51
N ASN A 218 3.50 -2.16 4.46
CA ASN A 218 3.39 -2.95 5.68
C ASN A 218 2.17 -3.87 5.56
N GLN A 219 2.33 -5.12 5.97
CA GLN A 219 1.28 -6.12 6.03
C GLN A 219 1.02 -6.40 7.52
N PRO A 220 0.01 -5.76 8.14
CA PRO A 220 -0.13 -5.73 9.60
C PRO A 220 -0.42 -7.09 10.23
N PHE A 221 -1.00 -8.00 9.46
CA PHE A 221 -1.45 -9.32 9.88
C PHE A 221 -0.71 -10.40 9.06
N TYR A 222 0.58 -10.58 9.31
CA TYR A 222 1.42 -11.54 8.59
C TYR A 222 1.54 -12.89 9.31
N ARG A 223 1.78 -12.85 10.63
CA ARG A 223 1.84 -14.01 11.52
C ARG A 223 0.87 -13.83 12.67
N LYS A 224 0.36 -14.94 13.18
CA LYS A 224 -0.41 -14.98 14.42
C LYS A 224 0.30 -15.90 15.39
N HIS A 225 0.61 -15.38 16.58
CA HIS A 225 1.27 -16.11 17.64
C HIS A 225 0.26 -16.95 18.43
N ASN A 226 0.78 -17.87 19.26
CA ASN A 226 -0.03 -18.78 20.07
C ASN A 226 -0.89 -18.05 21.11
N ASP A 227 -0.46 -16.87 21.56
CA ASP A 227 -1.21 -16.01 22.48
C ASP A 227 -2.33 -15.20 21.78
N GLY A 228 -2.50 -15.38 20.47
CA GLY A 228 -3.51 -14.71 19.65
C GLY A 228 -3.07 -13.36 19.10
N SER A 229 -1.89 -12.85 19.48
CA SER A 229 -1.35 -11.59 18.96
C SER A 229 -0.90 -11.72 17.51
N TYR A 230 -0.91 -10.60 16.79
CA TYR A 230 -0.50 -10.52 15.39
C TYR A 230 0.86 -9.85 15.26
N GLU A 231 1.72 -10.45 14.44
CA GLU A 231 2.98 -9.87 13.97
C GLU A 231 2.81 -9.43 12.51
N GLY A 232 3.28 -8.22 12.23
CA GLY A 232 3.32 -7.66 10.89
C GLY A 232 4.65 -7.94 10.18
N ARG A 233 4.75 -7.48 8.95
CA ARG A 233 6.02 -7.36 8.22
C ARG A 233 5.96 -6.15 7.32
N TYR A 234 7.11 -5.61 6.93
CA TYR A 234 7.18 -4.56 5.91
C TYR A 234 8.16 -4.91 4.80
N ILE A 235 7.86 -4.41 3.61
CA ILE A 235 8.71 -4.48 2.42
C ILE A 235 8.88 -3.06 1.91
N TRP A 236 10.11 -2.68 1.59
CA TRP A 236 10.44 -1.39 1.01
C TRP A 236 11.36 -1.54 -0.19
N GLY A 237 11.34 -0.53 -1.06
CA GLY A 237 12.22 -0.43 -2.20
C GLY A 237 12.25 0.97 -2.77
N TYR A 238 13.39 1.39 -3.29
CA TYR A 238 13.54 2.64 -4.01
C TYR A 238 14.35 2.46 -5.28
N ASN A 239 14.11 3.34 -6.26
CA ASN A 239 14.85 3.45 -7.51
C ASN A 239 14.96 4.93 -7.89
N ILE A 240 16.12 5.52 -7.61
CA ILE A 240 16.44 6.94 -7.79
C ILE A 240 17.81 7.03 -8.46
N ASP A 241 17.92 7.81 -9.54
CA ASP A 241 19.18 8.02 -10.28
C ASP A 241 19.92 6.72 -10.63
N HIS A 242 19.18 5.69 -11.05
CA HIS A 242 19.65 4.34 -11.37
C HIS A 242 20.21 3.54 -10.19
N ILE A 243 20.10 4.05 -8.96
CA ILE A 243 20.42 3.33 -7.73
C ILE A 243 19.14 2.69 -7.21
N SER A 244 19.15 1.35 -7.22
CA SER A 244 18.06 0.53 -6.70
C SER A 244 18.48 -0.17 -5.40
N ARG A 245 17.63 -0.12 -4.37
CA ARG A 245 17.76 -0.89 -3.13
C ARG A 245 16.38 -1.32 -2.63
N ASN A 246 16.33 -2.44 -1.92
CA ASN A 246 15.12 -2.99 -1.31
C ASN A 246 15.51 -3.99 -0.21
N ASN A 247 14.53 -4.41 0.59
CA ASN A 247 14.69 -5.47 1.59
C ASN A 247 14.03 -6.80 1.19
N ILE A 248 13.85 -7.06 -0.12
CA ILE A 248 13.29 -8.33 -0.58
C ILE A 248 14.41 -9.37 -0.55
N ASP A 249 14.35 -10.26 0.43
CA ASP A 249 15.27 -11.38 0.58
C ASP A 249 15.04 -12.42 -0.54
N GLU A 250 16.11 -12.99 -1.08
CA GLU A 250 16.06 -14.08 -2.05
C GLU A 250 15.24 -15.28 -1.54
N SER A 251 15.26 -15.54 -0.23
CA SER A 251 14.43 -16.57 0.41
C SER A 251 12.92 -16.33 0.26
N MET A 252 12.51 -15.08 0.02
CA MET A 252 11.12 -14.72 -0.27
C MET A 252 10.74 -15.01 -1.72
N ILE A 253 11.72 -15.06 -2.63
CA ILE A 253 11.51 -15.19 -4.07
C ILE A 253 11.32 -16.67 -4.43
N LYS A 254 10.16 -17.02 -4.97
CA LYS A 254 10.01 -18.27 -5.71
C LYS A 254 10.24 -17.99 -7.19
N SER A 255 11.20 -18.68 -7.79
CA SER A 255 11.37 -18.68 -9.25
C SER A 255 10.19 -19.43 -9.87
N ASP A 256 9.51 -18.76 -10.80
CA ASP A 256 8.50 -19.33 -11.71
C ASP A 256 7.29 -19.98 -11.02
N SER A 257 6.40 -19.13 -10.49
CA SER A 257 5.19 -19.59 -9.80
C SER A 257 4.21 -20.32 -10.72
N GLY A 258 4.23 -20.01 -12.02
CA GLY A 258 3.21 -20.41 -12.99
C GLY A 258 1.84 -19.80 -12.68
N ILE A 259 1.80 -18.73 -11.88
CA ILE A 259 0.57 -18.09 -11.40
C ILE A 259 0.46 -16.67 -11.96
N ILE A 260 -0.66 -16.38 -12.60
CA ILE A 260 -1.06 -15.04 -13.02
C ILE A 260 -2.23 -14.58 -12.14
N LEU A 261 -2.01 -13.49 -11.41
CA LEU A 261 -3.06 -12.86 -10.63
C LEU A 261 -4.01 -12.09 -11.53
N ILE A 262 -5.30 -12.17 -11.21
CA ILE A 262 -6.36 -11.54 -11.98
C ILE A 262 -7.25 -10.65 -11.12
N GLY A 263 -7.86 -9.63 -11.73
CA GLY A 263 -8.90 -8.84 -11.09
C GLY A 263 -10.18 -9.63 -10.77
N GLY A 264 -11.07 -9.05 -9.96
CA GLY A 264 -12.29 -9.74 -9.51
C GLY A 264 -13.35 -9.91 -10.59
N LYS A 265 -13.33 -9.04 -11.61
CA LYS A 265 -14.33 -8.99 -12.70
C LYS A 265 -13.68 -9.09 -14.08
N GLU A 266 -12.69 -9.97 -14.24
CA GLU A 266 -12.04 -10.18 -15.54
C GLU A 266 -12.91 -11.00 -16.50
N ASN A 267 -12.74 -10.74 -17.80
CA ASN A 267 -13.41 -11.46 -18.89
C ASN A 267 -13.07 -12.97 -18.84
N ILE A 268 -14.09 -13.83 -18.95
CA ILE A 268 -13.96 -15.30 -18.93
C ILE A 268 -13.04 -15.78 -20.06
N GLU A 269 -13.18 -15.25 -21.27
CA GLU A 269 -12.34 -15.59 -22.42
C GLU A 269 -10.86 -15.29 -22.16
N LEU A 270 -10.57 -14.15 -21.53
CA LEU A 270 -9.21 -13.79 -21.14
C LEU A 270 -8.65 -14.78 -20.11
N LYS A 271 -9.44 -15.16 -19.11
CA LYS A 271 -9.04 -16.18 -18.12
C LYS A 271 -8.79 -17.53 -18.78
N GLU A 272 -9.68 -17.97 -19.66
CA GLU A 272 -9.55 -19.24 -20.38
C GLU A 272 -8.30 -19.26 -21.27
N ARG A 273 -8.02 -18.15 -21.98
CA ARG A 273 -6.79 -18.01 -22.76
C ARG A 273 -5.56 -18.16 -21.88
N ILE A 274 -5.52 -17.46 -20.73
CA ILE A 274 -4.38 -17.54 -19.81
C ILE A 274 -4.23 -18.94 -19.21
N ASN A 275 -5.35 -19.58 -18.84
CA ASN A 275 -5.37 -20.92 -18.25
C ASN A 275 -4.84 -22.03 -19.17
N ARG A 276 -4.65 -21.77 -20.48
CA ARG A 276 -3.96 -22.71 -21.38
C ARG A 276 -2.47 -22.89 -21.06
N PHE A 277 -1.87 -21.95 -20.32
CA PHE A 277 -0.42 -21.94 -20.09
C PHE A 277 0.02 -21.48 -18.69
N ALA A 278 -0.84 -20.79 -17.93
CA ALA A 278 -0.55 -20.39 -16.55
C ALA A 278 -1.82 -20.47 -15.71
N LYS A 279 -1.67 -20.75 -14.41
CA LYS A 279 -2.81 -20.78 -13.49
C LYS A 279 -3.27 -19.37 -13.17
N THR A 280 -4.52 -19.02 -13.52
CA THR A 280 -5.13 -17.78 -13.05
C THR A 280 -5.61 -17.88 -11.61
N MET A 281 -5.38 -16.85 -10.80
CA MET A 281 -5.89 -16.80 -9.43
C MET A 281 -6.37 -15.40 -9.05
N TYR A 282 -7.54 -15.33 -8.42
CA TYR A 282 -8.02 -14.10 -7.79
C TYR A 282 -7.56 -14.02 -6.33
N VAL A 283 -7.12 -12.83 -5.93
CA VAL A 283 -6.69 -12.49 -4.57
C VAL A 283 -7.28 -11.14 -4.19
N ALA A 284 -7.72 -11.00 -2.94
CA ALA A 284 -8.22 -9.75 -2.40
C ALA A 284 -7.08 -8.75 -2.10
N GLY A 285 -7.38 -7.45 -2.07
CA GLY A 285 -6.41 -6.37 -1.86
C GLY A 285 -5.63 -6.01 -3.13
N ALA A 286 -5.62 -4.74 -3.51
CA ALA A 286 -4.84 -4.26 -4.64
C ALA A 286 -3.34 -4.31 -4.31
N GLY A 287 -2.96 -3.75 -3.17
CA GLY A 287 -1.63 -3.80 -2.59
C GLY A 287 -1.16 -5.22 -2.37
N HIS A 288 -1.98 -6.10 -1.79
CA HIS A 288 -1.61 -7.50 -1.60
C HIS A 288 -1.38 -8.26 -2.92
N LYS A 289 -2.21 -8.06 -3.95
CA LYS A 289 -1.95 -8.65 -5.28
C LYS A 289 -0.60 -8.21 -5.84
N LEU A 290 -0.33 -6.90 -5.81
CA LEU A 290 0.93 -6.34 -6.30
C LEU A 290 2.12 -6.86 -5.47
N LEU A 291 1.97 -6.92 -4.14
CA LEU A 291 2.98 -7.44 -3.23
C LEU A 291 3.36 -8.89 -3.58
N ASN A 292 2.38 -9.74 -3.90
CA ASN A 292 2.64 -11.12 -4.30
C ASN A 292 3.43 -11.23 -5.62
N VAL A 293 3.29 -10.27 -6.54
CA VAL A 293 4.17 -10.15 -7.72
C VAL A 293 5.57 -9.69 -7.29
N ALA A 294 5.63 -8.66 -6.45
CA ALA A 294 6.87 -8.08 -5.94
C ALA A 294 7.68 -9.02 -5.04
N ILE A 295 7.14 -10.14 -4.57
CA ILE A 295 7.88 -11.20 -3.86
C ILE A 295 7.92 -12.53 -4.63
N GLY A 296 7.51 -12.57 -5.90
CA GLY A 296 7.62 -13.77 -6.74
C GLY A 296 6.68 -14.92 -6.37
N LYS A 297 5.60 -14.64 -5.63
CA LYS A 297 4.51 -15.62 -5.42
C LYS A 297 3.54 -15.71 -6.60
N ALA A 298 3.58 -14.70 -7.46
CA ALA A 298 2.92 -14.65 -8.76
C ALA A 298 3.88 -14.05 -9.78
N ASP A 299 3.76 -14.46 -11.04
CA ASP A 299 4.65 -13.98 -12.10
C ASP A 299 4.19 -12.61 -12.61
N LEU A 300 2.87 -12.43 -12.67
CA LEU A 300 2.22 -11.20 -13.15
C LEU A 300 0.91 -10.95 -12.41
N LEU A 301 0.52 -9.68 -12.35
CA LEU A 301 -0.86 -9.27 -12.13
C LEU A 301 -1.41 -8.70 -13.43
N LEU A 302 -2.55 -9.20 -13.87
CA LEU A 302 -3.32 -8.67 -14.98
C LEU A 302 -4.68 -8.20 -14.47
N THR A 303 -5.00 -6.94 -14.73
CA THR A 303 -6.35 -6.43 -14.52
C THR A 303 -6.81 -5.69 -15.77
N SER A 304 -8.05 -5.93 -16.21
CA SER A 304 -8.66 -5.16 -17.32
C SER A 304 -9.67 -4.12 -16.83
N SER A 305 -9.92 -4.08 -15.51
CA SER A 305 -10.92 -3.20 -14.89
C SER A 305 -10.36 -1.85 -14.42
N LYS A 306 -11.20 -0.80 -14.50
CA LYS A 306 -10.95 0.53 -13.92
C LYS A 306 -11.28 0.54 -12.43
N SER A 307 -10.42 -0.01 -11.60
CA SER A 307 -10.70 -0.06 -10.16
C SER A 307 -9.46 -0.03 -9.29
N THR A 308 -8.47 0.71 -9.75
CA THR A 308 -7.20 0.86 -9.06
C THR A 308 -6.74 2.31 -9.24
N TYR A 309 -6.43 2.94 -8.12
CA TYR A 309 -6.10 4.35 -7.98
C TYR A 309 -4.62 4.53 -7.63
N TYR A 310 -4.15 5.77 -7.60
CA TYR A 310 -2.75 6.07 -7.32
C TYR A 310 -2.27 5.50 -5.97
N TRP A 311 -3.09 5.59 -4.93
CA TRP A 311 -2.78 5.06 -3.60
C TRP A 311 -2.63 3.53 -3.58
N ASP A 312 -3.46 2.80 -4.34
CA ASP A 312 -3.38 1.32 -4.42
C ASP A 312 -2.04 0.81 -5.00
N THR A 313 -1.35 1.61 -5.83
CA THR A 313 -0.23 1.11 -6.64
C THR A 313 1.11 1.77 -6.37
N CYS A 314 1.15 3.06 -5.99
CA CYS A 314 2.39 3.85 -5.96
C CYS A 314 3.51 3.17 -5.16
N ALA A 315 3.18 2.71 -3.95
CA ALA A 315 4.15 2.06 -3.07
C ALA A 315 4.74 0.78 -3.69
N ILE A 316 3.88 -0.13 -4.14
CA ILE A 316 4.36 -1.40 -4.70
C ILE A 316 5.00 -1.19 -6.08
N HIS A 317 4.60 -0.17 -6.83
CA HIS A 317 5.25 0.18 -8.08
C HIS A 317 6.71 0.61 -7.85
N ALA A 318 6.99 1.47 -6.86
CA ALA A 318 8.36 1.79 -6.47
C ALA A 318 9.15 0.54 -6.05
N ILE A 319 8.54 -0.36 -5.27
CA ILE A 319 9.15 -1.63 -4.87
C ILE A 319 9.47 -2.49 -6.10
N LEU A 320 8.53 -2.66 -7.05
CA LEU A 320 8.76 -3.41 -8.29
C LEU A 320 9.89 -2.78 -9.11
N ARG A 321 9.95 -1.45 -9.25
CA ARG A 321 11.03 -0.76 -9.96
C ARG A 321 12.40 -0.99 -9.33
N SER A 322 12.47 -1.16 -8.01
CA SER A 322 13.74 -1.45 -7.31
C SER A 322 14.31 -2.84 -7.60
N ILE A 323 13.51 -3.74 -8.19
CA ILE A 323 13.89 -5.11 -8.56
C ILE A 323 13.83 -5.36 -10.08
N GLY A 324 13.76 -4.30 -10.89
CA GLY A 324 13.70 -4.40 -12.36
C GLY A 324 12.31 -4.69 -12.95
N GLY A 325 11.28 -4.62 -12.10
CA GLY A 325 9.88 -4.73 -12.48
C GLY A 325 9.22 -3.39 -12.76
N GLY A 326 7.90 -3.40 -12.84
CA GLY A 326 7.13 -2.19 -13.10
C GLY A 326 5.63 -2.43 -13.18
N ILE A 327 4.90 -1.33 -13.41
CA ILE A 327 3.47 -1.36 -13.69
C ILE A 327 3.19 -0.51 -14.93
N ILE A 328 2.54 -1.12 -15.92
CA ILE A 328 2.17 -0.48 -17.19
C ILE A 328 0.65 -0.58 -17.42
N PRO A 329 0.05 0.33 -18.20
CA PRO A 329 -1.31 0.14 -18.70
C PRO A 329 -1.43 -1.17 -19.48
N PHE A 330 -2.56 -1.88 -19.31
CA PHE A 330 -2.81 -3.15 -20.00
C PHE A 330 -2.76 -3.01 -21.53
N GLU A 331 -3.18 -1.86 -22.07
CA GLU A 331 -3.14 -1.61 -23.51
C GLU A 331 -1.73 -1.45 -24.08
N ASN A 332 -0.79 -0.97 -23.27
CA ASN A 332 0.61 -0.91 -23.67
C ASN A 332 1.18 -2.32 -23.76
N PHE A 333 0.76 -3.23 -22.88
CA PHE A 333 1.22 -4.61 -22.90
C PHE A 333 0.82 -5.36 -24.17
N ILE A 334 -0.44 -5.23 -24.62
CA ILE A 334 -0.91 -5.90 -25.83
C ILE A 334 -0.21 -5.38 -27.11
N GLN A 335 0.40 -4.19 -27.05
CA GLN A 335 1.15 -3.59 -28.15
C GLN A 335 2.64 -3.96 -28.14
N ILE A 336 3.12 -4.71 -27.15
CA ILE A 336 4.54 -5.05 -27.05
C ILE A 336 4.98 -5.93 -28.23
N ASN A 337 5.96 -5.43 -28.99
CA ASN A 337 6.77 -6.20 -29.93
C ASN A 337 8.04 -6.72 -29.22
N ASN A 338 8.66 -7.77 -29.76
CA ASN A 338 9.84 -8.37 -29.11
C ASN A 338 11.08 -7.46 -29.23
N ASP A 339 11.09 -6.53 -30.17
CA ASP A 339 12.19 -5.60 -30.39
C ASP A 339 12.16 -4.45 -29.39
N ASN A 340 13.28 -4.20 -28.70
CA ASN A 340 13.44 -3.08 -27.75
C ASN A 340 12.41 -3.05 -26.60
N ILE A 341 11.93 -4.21 -26.16
CA ILE A 341 10.95 -4.34 -25.06
C ILE A 341 11.37 -3.55 -23.80
N ASP A 342 12.66 -3.54 -23.47
CA ASP A 342 13.20 -2.87 -22.28
C ASP A 342 12.90 -1.36 -22.32
N LYS A 343 13.25 -0.71 -23.43
CA LYS A 343 12.99 0.71 -23.65
C LYS A 343 11.49 0.99 -23.69
N TYR A 344 10.71 0.15 -24.36
CA TYR A 344 9.26 0.33 -24.43
C TYR A 344 8.60 0.26 -23.05
N LEU A 345 8.99 -0.71 -22.22
CA LEU A 345 8.49 -0.86 -20.86
C LEU A 345 8.85 0.35 -20.01
N GLU A 346 10.10 0.83 -20.05
CA GLU A 346 10.54 2.00 -19.31
C GLU A 346 9.71 3.26 -19.63
N HIS A 347 9.36 3.47 -20.91
CA HIS A 347 8.54 4.62 -21.32
C HIS A 347 7.05 4.43 -21.00
N SER A 348 6.58 3.18 -20.86
CA SER A 348 5.17 2.82 -20.66
C SER A 348 4.74 2.77 -19.19
N GLN A 349 5.64 3.03 -18.24
CA GLN A 349 5.32 2.97 -16.81
C GLN A 349 4.17 3.91 -16.45
N ILE A 350 3.29 3.48 -15.55
CA ILE A 350 2.26 4.33 -14.95
C ILE A 350 2.94 5.49 -14.22
N ARG A 351 2.42 6.70 -14.44
CA ARG A 351 2.88 7.93 -13.81
C ARG A 351 1.82 8.48 -12.86
N TYR A 352 2.28 8.95 -11.72
CA TYR A 352 1.50 9.50 -10.62
C TYR A 352 1.47 11.02 -10.72
N LYS A 353 0.42 11.63 -10.17
CA LYS A 353 0.22 13.09 -10.19
C LYS A 353 -0.20 13.59 -8.83
N GLU A 354 0.07 14.86 -8.59
CA GLU A 354 -0.40 15.56 -7.40
C GLU A 354 -1.93 15.68 -7.39
N LYS A 355 -2.50 15.70 -6.18
CA LYS A 355 -3.93 15.96 -5.98
C LYS A 355 -4.23 17.44 -6.17
N THR A 356 -4.85 17.81 -7.29
CA THR A 356 -5.29 19.19 -7.55
C THR A 356 -6.80 19.35 -7.25
N MET A 357 -7.25 20.57 -6.93
CA MET A 357 -8.66 20.86 -6.63
C MET A 357 -9.62 20.52 -7.79
N THR A 358 -9.13 20.47 -9.03
CA THR A 358 -9.91 20.22 -10.25
C THR A 358 -9.89 18.76 -10.70
N MET A 359 -8.99 17.92 -10.17
CA MET A 359 -8.90 16.51 -10.57
C MET A 359 -10.00 15.69 -9.88
N LYS A 360 -10.86 15.06 -10.69
CA LYS A 360 -11.93 14.16 -10.22
C LYS A 360 -11.56 12.67 -10.28
N ASN A 361 -10.56 12.29 -11.07
CA ASN A 361 -10.16 10.90 -11.28
C ASN A 361 -8.67 10.71 -10.92
N PHE A 362 -8.40 9.80 -9.98
CA PHE A 362 -7.04 9.37 -9.57
C PHE A 362 -6.73 7.96 -10.07
N ASP A 363 -7.47 7.49 -11.06
CA ASP A 363 -7.37 6.14 -11.60
C ASP A 363 -6.01 5.93 -12.28
N CYS A 364 -5.28 4.90 -11.88
CA CYS A 364 -4.04 4.49 -12.54
C CYS A 364 -4.25 4.02 -13.98
N ASN A 365 -5.49 3.64 -14.32
CA ASN A 365 -5.72 2.67 -15.38
C ASN A 365 -6.31 3.26 -16.67
N HIS A 366 -6.67 4.56 -16.70
CA HIS A 366 -7.16 5.41 -17.81
C HIS A 366 -8.20 4.84 -18.81
N SER A 367 -8.51 3.55 -18.82
CA SER A 367 -9.72 2.89 -19.29
C SER A 367 -9.64 1.36 -19.34
N LYS A 368 -8.45 0.75 -19.36
CA LYS A 368 -8.30 -0.68 -19.75
C LYS A 368 -7.54 -1.56 -18.74
N GLY A 369 -7.26 -1.04 -17.54
CA GLY A 369 -6.59 -1.79 -16.49
C GLY A 369 -5.06 -1.71 -16.57
N LEU A 370 -4.37 -2.56 -15.82
CA LEU A 370 -2.91 -2.55 -15.70
C LEU A 370 -2.32 -3.96 -15.74
N ILE A 371 -1.01 -4.01 -16.01
CA ILE A 371 -0.16 -5.16 -15.74
C ILE A 371 0.95 -4.75 -14.79
N ALA A 372 1.14 -5.54 -13.74
CA ALA A 372 2.32 -5.46 -12.90
C ALA A 372 3.19 -6.69 -13.10
N TYR A 373 4.49 -6.47 -13.21
CA TYR A 373 5.47 -7.50 -13.50
C TYR A 373 6.72 -7.33 -12.64
N ARG A 374 7.33 -8.46 -12.27
CA ARG A 374 8.54 -8.49 -11.45
C ARG A 374 9.80 -8.22 -12.27
N SER A 375 9.87 -8.72 -13.49
CA SER A 375 11.04 -8.60 -14.37
C SER A 375 10.62 -8.58 -15.83
N ILE A 376 11.51 -8.07 -16.68
CA ILE A 376 11.33 -8.07 -18.14
C ILE A 376 11.18 -9.51 -18.67
N ASP A 377 11.91 -10.48 -18.10
CA ASP A 377 11.80 -11.87 -18.53
C ASP A 377 10.42 -12.47 -18.23
N ALA A 378 9.78 -12.08 -17.12
CA ALA A 378 8.39 -12.46 -16.85
C ALA A 378 7.45 -11.93 -17.94
N VAL A 379 7.65 -10.69 -18.39
CA VAL A 379 6.88 -10.09 -19.50
C VAL A 379 7.11 -10.86 -20.80
N ARG A 380 8.38 -11.11 -21.19
CA ARG A 380 8.74 -11.85 -22.41
C ARG A 380 8.11 -13.25 -22.42
N LYS A 381 8.22 -13.97 -21.30
CA LYS A 381 7.64 -15.31 -21.16
C LYS A 381 6.14 -15.28 -21.39
N THR A 382 5.42 -14.34 -20.78
CA THR A 382 3.95 -14.27 -20.92
C THR A 382 3.49 -13.76 -22.27
N LEU A 383 4.21 -12.83 -22.90
CA LEU A 383 3.88 -12.36 -24.26
C LEU A 383 3.93 -13.48 -25.28
N ASN A 384 4.95 -14.34 -25.20
CA ASN A 384 5.06 -15.52 -26.06
C ASN A 384 3.89 -16.50 -25.87
N LEU A 385 3.29 -16.54 -24.67
CA LEU A 385 2.15 -17.39 -24.37
C LEU A 385 0.81 -16.79 -24.82
N LEU A 386 0.69 -15.46 -24.85
CA LEU A 386 -0.54 -14.75 -25.22
C LEU A 386 -0.69 -14.45 -26.71
N LYS A 387 0.42 -14.39 -27.46
CA LYS A 387 0.44 -14.24 -28.93
C LYS A 387 0.08 -15.58 -29.58
N ILE A 388 -1.16 -15.67 -30.06
CA ILE A 388 -1.63 -16.66 -31.06
C ILE A 388 -2.19 -15.87 -32.22
#